data_AF-F6B3J5-F1
#
_entry.id   AF-F6B3J5-F1
#
_cell.length_a   1.000
_cell.length_b   1.000
_cell.length_c   1.000
_cell.angle_alpha   90.00
_cell.angle_beta   90.00
_cell.angle_gamma   90.00
#
_symmetry.space_group_name_H-M   'P 1'
#
loop_
_entity.id
_entity.type
_entity.pdbx_description
1 polymer ?
#
loop_
_entity_poly.entity_id
_entity_poly.type
_entity_poly.pdbx_seq_one_letter_code
_entity_poly.pdbx_strand_id
1 'polypeptide(L)' 'MQYLITWIEGEEVCYRFVGDLNFDPSALEGKNLIITKIDEDNSQEEYVTH' A
#
# COMPACT_ATOMS: atom_id res chain seq x y z
N MET A 1 -2.66 13.71 -2.83
CA MET A 1 -1.95 12.53 -2.32
C MET A 1 -2.66 11.30 -2.83
N GLN A 2 -1.94 10.36 -3.39
CA GLN A 2 -2.50 9.10 -3.88
C GLN A 2 -1.86 7.96 -3.08
N TYR A 3 -2.54 6.82 -2.97
CA TYR A 3 -2.00 5.65 -2.31
C TYR A 3 -2.21 4.42 -3.19
N LEU A 4 -1.26 3.50 -3.16
CA LEU A 4 -1.37 2.17 -3.71
C LEU A 4 -1.50 1.19 -2.55
N ILE A 5 -2.60 0.47 -2.52
CA ILE A 5 -2.86 -0.59 -1.55
C ILE A 5 -2.62 -1.91 -2.26
N THR A 6 -1.77 -2.76 -1.70
CA THR A 6 -1.44 -4.09 -2.21
C THR A 6 -1.75 -5.12 -1.13
N TRP A 7 -2.39 -6.24 -1.49
CA TRP A 7 -2.64 -7.33 -0.56
C TRP A 7 -2.59 -8.68 -1.25
N ILE A 8 -2.42 -9.73 -0.45
CA ILE A 8 -2.50 -11.12 -0.91
C ILE A 8 -3.90 -11.67 -0.64
N GLU A 9 -4.53 -12.22 -1.67
CA GLU A 9 -5.80 -12.94 -1.58
C GLU A 9 -5.58 -14.37 -2.08
N GLY A 10 -5.44 -15.32 -1.15
CA GLY A 10 -5.05 -16.70 -1.48
C GLY A 10 -3.63 -16.77 -2.05
N GLU A 11 -3.50 -17.16 -3.31
CA GLU A 11 -2.23 -17.23 -4.06
C GLU A 11 -2.05 -16.03 -5.01
N GLU A 12 -3.00 -15.10 -5.04
CA GLU A 12 -3.01 -13.96 -5.96
C GLU A 12 -2.57 -12.66 -5.28
N VAL A 13 -1.87 -11.81 -6.05
CA VAL A 13 -1.46 -10.46 -5.62
C VAL A 13 -2.47 -9.46 -6.18
N CYS A 14 -3.19 -8.78 -5.28
CA CYS A 14 -4.17 -7.76 -5.62
C CYS A 14 -3.64 -6.36 -5.31
N TYR A 15 -4.06 -5.36 -6.09
CA TYR A 15 -3.72 -3.96 -5.83
C TYR A 15 -4.85 -2.99 -6.20
N ARG A 16 -4.86 -1.82 -5.56
CA ARG A 16 -5.81 -0.73 -5.83
C ARG A 16 -5.18 0.63 -5.55
N PHE A 17 -5.37 1.58 -6.47
CA PHE A 17 -5.07 2.98 -6.23
C PHE A 17 -6.25 3.69 -5.55
N VAL A 18 -5.99 4.46 -4.51
CA VAL A 18 -6.99 5.28 -3.81
C VAL A 18 -6.49 6.71 -3.64
N GLY A 19 -7.39 7.68 -3.76
CA GLY A 19 -7.07 9.10 -3.56
C GLY A 19 -7.10 9.54 -2.09
N ASP A 20 -7.74 8.75 -1.22
CA ASP A 20 -7.82 9.01 0.22
C ASP A 20 -7.81 7.68 0.97
N LEU A 21 -7.16 7.64 2.13
CA LEU A 21 -7.00 6.44 2.94
C LEU A 21 -8.16 6.30 3.95
N ASN A 22 -9.39 6.38 3.48
CA ASN A 22 -10.59 6.18 4.30
C ASN A 22 -11.00 4.69 4.28
N PHE A 23 -10.17 3.82 4.84
CA PHE A 23 -10.55 2.42 5.06
C PHE A 23 -10.53 2.08 6.53
N ASP A 24 -11.44 1.20 6.93
CA ASP A 24 -11.52 0.70 8.30
C ASP A 24 -10.40 -0.33 8.54
N PRO A 25 -9.44 -0.06 9.43
CA PRO A 25 -8.28 -0.93 9.64
C PRO A 25 -8.66 -2.30 10.20
N SER A 26 -9.82 -2.44 10.85
CA SER A 26 -10.30 -3.73 11.36
C SER A 26 -10.71 -4.68 10.23
N ALA A 27 -11.07 -4.17 9.05
CA ALA A 27 -11.36 -4.99 7.87
C ALA A 27 -10.11 -5.67 7.27
N LEU A 28 -8.91 -5.23 7.68
CA LEU A 28 -7.62 -5.70 7.17
C LEU A 28 -6.79 -6.40 8.25
N GLU A 29 -7.35 -6.56 9.46
CA GLU A 29 -6.71 -7.29 10.55
C GLU A 29 -6.49 -8.75 10.13
N GLY A 30 -5.22 -9.17 10.05
CA GLY A 30 -4.81 -10.49 9.58
C GLY A 30 -4.57 -10.63 8.07
N LYS A 31 -4.77 -9.57 7.27
CA LYS A 31 -4.38 -9.56 5.85
C LYS A 31 -2.96 -9.03 5.68
N ASN A 32 -2.16 -9.69 4.83
CA ASN A 32 -0.85 -9.18 4.40
C ASN A 32 -1.06 -7.97 3.49
N LEU A 33 -1.17 -6.78 4.08
CA LEU A 33 -1.45 -5.51 3.42
C LEU A 33 -0.21 -4.62 3.38
N ILE A 34 0.12 -4.10 2.21
CA ILE A 34 1.16 -3.09 2.00
C ILE A 34 0.46 -1.82 1.50
N ILE A 35 0.73 -0.69 2.15
CA ILE A 35 0.19 0.61 1.75
C ILE A 35 1.36 1.49 1.33
N THR A 36 1.42 1.83 0.06
CA THR A 36 2.42 2.72 -0.51
C THR A 36 1.79 4.10 -0.70
N LYS A 37 2.33 5.11 -0.03
CA LYS A 37 1.95 6.50 -0.27
C LYS A 37 2.66 6.99 -1.54
N ILE A 38 1.90 7.50 -2.48
CA ILE A 38 2.36 8.14 -3.71
C ILE A 38 2.14 9.64 -3.53
N ASP A 39 3.20 10.31 -3.10
CA ASP A 39 3.28 11.77 -3.13
C ASP A 39 3.82 12.18 -4.51
N GLU A 40 3.31 13.27 -5.09
CA GLU A 40 3.82 13.80 -6.37
C GLU A 40 5.26 14.36 -6.21
N ASP A 41 5.73 14.54 -4.97
CA ASP A 41 7.11 14.92 -4.65
C ASP A 41 8.00 13.67 -4.53
N ASN A 42 8.56 13.27 -5.66
CA ASN A 42 9.49 12.15 -5.78
C ASN A 42 10.85 12.51 -5.16
N SER A 43 11.06 12.22 -3.88
CA SER A 43 12.41 12.24 -3.28
C SER A 43 12.50 11.31 -2.07
N GLN A 44 12.73 10.02 -2.34
CA GLN A 44 13.83 9.20 -1.78
C GLN A 44 13.50 7.70 -1.92
N GLU A 45 13.96 7.13 -3.03
CA GLU A 45 14.30 5.71 -3.10
C GLU A 45 15.52 5.48 -2.20
N GLU A 46 15.33 5.07 -0.94
CA GLU A 46 16.42 4.56 -0.12
C GLU A 46 16.46 3.03 -0.23
N TYR A 47 17.15 2.52 -1.26
CA TYR A 47 17.68 1.17 -1.24
C TYR A 47 18.87 1.13 -0.27
N VAL A 48 18.67 0.61 0.93
CA VAL A 48 19.80 0.16 1.77
C VAL A 48 19.83 -1.36 1.77
N THR A 49 20.65 -1.90 0.88
CA THR A 49 21.28 -3.20 1.04
C THR A 49 22.31 -3.15 2.17
N HIS A 50 22.23 -4.09 3.12
CA HIS A 50 23.40 -4.67 3.78
C HIS A 50 23.17 -6.15 4.10
#